data_AF-R2VE97-F1
#
_entry.id   AF-R2VE97-F1
#
_cell.length_a   1.000
_cell.length_b   1.000
_cell.length_c   1.000
_cell.angle_alpha   90.00
_cell.angle_beta   90.00
_cell.angle_gamma   90.00
#
_symmetry.space_group_name_H-M   'P 1'
#
loop_
_entity.id
_entity.type
_entity.pdbx_description
1 polymer ?
#
loop_
_entity_poly.entity_id
_entity_poly.type
_entity_poly.pdbx_seq_one_letter_code
_entity_poly.pdbx_strand_id
1 'polypeptide(L)'
;MLKKFSGFVKTILYGKQYPFTSKYVKLKEEEYLLRKINDQDIKELIALERDVYFGETPWTKSAFLSEIHSPIPHLYICIVTKKEELAGFIGSRLIGNDTHITNIAVGTSFQNRGIGMLLIDEVEKFAIMNDCETLSLEVRLSNTDAQRLYRRLGFSARNIRRNYYTENNEDALDMIKRLEVG
;
A
#
# COMPACT_ATOMS: atom_id res chain seq x y z
N MET A 1 24.50 -17.92 -25.37
CA MET A 1 23.29 -17.25 -25.89
C MET A 1 22.01 -17.49 -25.06
N LEU A 2 22.02 -18.36 -24.04
CA LEU A 2 20.83 -18.71 -23.24
C LEU A 2 20.52 -17.78 -22.03
N LYS A 3 21.48 -16.96 -21.56
CA LYS A 3 21.27 -16.07 -20.39
C LYS A 3 20.35 -14.87 -20.65
N LYS A 4 20.32 -14.35 -21.89
CA LYS A 4 19.51 -13.16 -22.24
C LYS A 4 18.00 -13.48 -22.32
N PHE A 5 17.64 -14.69 -22.75
CA PHE A 5 16.25 -15.13 -22.85
C PHE A 5 15.60 -15.32 -21.47
N SER A 6 16.36 -15.83 -20.49
CA SER A 6 15.89 -16.01 -19.11
C SER A 6 15.58 -14.70 -18.39
N GLY A 7 16.37 -13.64 -18.63
CA GLY A 7 16.13 -12.32 -18.03
C GLY A 7 14.84 -11.69 -18.55
N PHE A 8 14.59 -11.79 -19.86
CA PHE A 8 13.39 -11.26 -20.48
C PHE A 8 12.12 -11.99 -20.00
N VAL A 9 12.18 -13.32 -19.91
CA VAL A 9 11.08 -14.13 -19.35
C VAL A 9 10.87 -13.83 -17.86
N LYS A 10 11.93 -13.60 -17.09
CA LYS A 10 11.80 -13.17 -15.69
C LYS A 10 11.20 -11.77 -15.55
N THR A 11 11.56 -10.82 -16.39
CA THR A 11 10.97 -9.47 -16.37
C THR A 11 9.50 -9.50 -16.80
N ILE A 12 9.14 -10.36 -17.75
CA ILE A 12 7.76 -10.57 -18.18
C ILE A 12 6.92 -11.30 -17.12
N LEU A 13 7.49 -12.30 -16.43
CA LEU A 13 6.76 -13.09 -15.41
C LEU A 13 6.77 -12.47 -14.01
N TYR A 14 7.79 -11.68 -13.66
CA TYR A 14 8.05 -11.18 -12.30
C TYR A 14 8.29 -9.66 -12.25
N GLY A 15 7.92 -8.91 -13.28
CA GLY A 15 8.10 -7.45 -13.34
C GLY A 15 9.56 -6.98 -13.32
N LYS A 16 9.77 -5.66 -13.36
CA LYS A 16 11.08 -5.08 -13.08
C LYS A 16 11.26 -5.14 -11.56
N GLN A 17 12.35 -5.75 -11.07
CA GLN A 17 12.63 -5.73 -9.63
C GLN A 17 12.71 -4.27 -9.16
N TYR A 18 11.75 -3.82 -8.36
CA TYR A 18 11.74 -2.48 -7.80
C TYR A 18 12.72 -2.44 -6.61
N PRO A 19 13.89 -1.80 -6.77
CA PRO A 19 14.88 -1.74 -5.72
C PRO A 19 14.47 -0.62 -4.75
N PHE A 20 13.50 -0.90 -3.88
CA PHE A 20 13.17 0.04 -2.81
C PHE A 20 14.32 0.06 -1.79
N THR A 21 14.95 1.21 -1.64
CA THR A 21 15.99 1.46 -0.65
C THR A 21 15.38 2.19 0.54
N SER A 22 15.66 1.68 1.74
CA SER A 22 15.29 2.36 2.98
C SER A 22 15.88 3.77 3.02
N LYS A 23 15.09 4.75 3.44
CA LYS A 23 15.50 6.15 3.45
C LYS A 23 14.88 6.89 4.63
N TYR A 24 15.59 7.89 5.14
CA TYR A 24 15.02 8.83 6.07
C TYR A 24 14.21 9.88 5.31
N VAL A 25 13.05 10.23 5.86
CA VAL A 25 12.15 11.25 5.33
C VAL A 25 11.78 12.21 6.45
N LYS A 26 11.75 13.51 6.14
CA LYS A 26 11.27 14.54 7.07
C LYS A 26 9.83 14.89 6.71
N LEU A 27 8.91 14.73 7.65
CA LEU A 27 7.51 15.15 7.52
C LEU A 27 7.20 16.13 8.66
N LYS A 28 6.81 17.36 8.31
CA LYS A 28 6.76 18.49 9.25
C LYS A 28 8.12 18.64 9.96
N GLU A 29 8.14 18.60 11.30
CA GLU A 29 9.36 18.71 12.10
C GLU A 29 9.91 17.37 12.60
N GLU A 30 9.33 16.26 12.17
CA GLU A 30 9.76 14.92 12.59
C GLU A 30 10.44 14.18 11.43
N GLU A 31 11.44 13.37 11.77
CA GLU A 31 12.13 12.49 10.83
C GLU A 31 11.74 11.04 11.11
N TYR A 32 11.49 10.31 10.03
CA TYR A 32 11.04 8.94 10.03
C TYR A 32 11.95 8.09 9.15
N LEU A 33 12.09 6.81 9.49
CA LEU A 33 12.69 5.81 8.61
C LEU A 33 11.58 5.15 7.80
N LEU A 34 11.67 5.24 6.49
CA LEU A 34 10.80 4.56 5.55
C LEU A 34 11.55 3.34 4.99
N ARG A 35 11.00 2.14 5.15
CA ARG A 35 11.65 0.87 4.80
C ARG A 35 10.66 -0.20 4.35
N LYS A 36 11.16 -1.29 3.77
CA LYS A 36 10.35 -2.49 3.51
C LYS A 36 9.87 -3.13 4.82
N ILE A 37 8.68 -3.72 4.76
CA ILE A 37 8.16 -4.61 5.79
C ILE A 37 8.90 -5.95 5.71
N ASN A 38 9.10 -6.56 6.88
CA ASN A 38 9.57 -7.94 7.03
C ASN A 38 8.73 -8.68 8.08
N ASP A 39 8.96 -9.99 8.22
CA ASP A 39 8.20 -10.88 9.10
C ASP A 39 8.13 -10.42 10.57
N GLN A 40 9.15 -9.72 11.07
CA GLN A 40 9.21 -9.26 12.46
C GLN A 40 8.24 -8.11 12.72
N ASP A 41 7.87 -7.35 11.68
CA ASP A 41 6.95 -6.21 11.78
C ASP A 41 5.50 -6.65 11.95
N ILE A 42 5.14 -7.89 11.60
CA ILE A 42 3.74 -8.34 11.50
C ILE A 42 2.99 -8.15 12.81
N LYS A 43 3.65 -8.36 13.95
CA LYS A 43 3.03 -8.14 15.26
C LYS A 43 2.61 -6.67 15.43
N GLU A 44 3.45 -5.73 15.01
CA GLU A 44 3.20 -4.30 15.11
C GLU A 44 2.20 -3.82 14.06
N LEU A 45 2.24 -4.37 12.84
CA LEU A 45 1.25 -4.11 11.79
C LEU A 45 -0.17 -4.43 12.28
N ILE A 46 -0.36 -5.63 12.87
CA ILE A 46 -1.66 -6.05 13.43
C ILE A 46 -2.06 -5.16 14.61
N ALA A 47 -1.12 -4.74 15.45
CA ALA A 47 -1.40 -3.83 16.56
C ALA A 47 -1.84 -2.44 16.07
N LEU A 48 -1.20 -1.94 15.00
CA LEU A 48 -1.57 -0.68 14.36
C LEU A 48 -2.93 -0.77 13.69
N GLU A 49 -3.24 -1.86 12.98
CA GLU A 49 -4.58 -2.08 12.44
C GLU A 49 -5.65 -2.04 13.53
N ARG A 50 -5.39 -2.70 14.66
CA ARG A 50 -6.31 -2.71 15.80
C ARG A 50 -6.59 -1.31 16.34
N ASP A 51 -5.58 -0.45 16.40
CA ASP A 51 -5.74 0.95 16.79
C ASP A 51 -6.60 1.73 15.78
N VAL A 52 -6.28 1.59 14.48
CA VAL A 52 -6.90 2.35 13.39
C VAL A 52 -8.34 1.91 13.12
N TYR A 53 -8.65 0.62 13.27
CA TYR A 53 -9.94 0.03 12.94
C TYR A 53 -10.76 -0.33 14.19
N PHE A 54 -10.60 0.44 15.28
CA PHE A 54 -11.44 0.37 16.48
C PHE A 54 -11.55 -1.03 17.10
N GLY A 55 -10.44 -1.78 17.12
CA GLY A 55 -10.38 -3.13 17.66
C GLY A 55 -10.39 -4.24 16.60
N GLU A 56 -10.76 -3.93 15.36
CA GLU A 56 -10.75 -4.89 14.24
C GLU A 56 -9.34 -5.08 13.68
N THR A 57 -9.08 -6.26 13.13
CA THR A 57 -7.83 -6.58 12.43
C THR A 57 -8.20 -7.16 11.06
N PRO A 58 -8.40 -6.30 10.04
CA PRO A 58 -8.81 -6.75 8.71
C PRO A 58 -7.84 -7.78 8.13
N TRP A 59 -6.56 -7.71 8.49
CA TRP A 59 -5.56 -8.68 8.08
C TRP A 59 -5.09 -9.58 9.21
N THR A 60 -5.06 -10.87 8.92
CA THR A 60 -4.44 -11.87 9.80
C THR A 60 -2.94 -11.93 9.57
N LYS A 61 -2.20 -12.55 10.50
CA LYS A 61 -0.77 -12.86 10.30
C LYS A 61 -0.51 -13.61 8.99
N SER A 62 -1.37 -14.57 8.64
CA SER A 62 -1.22 -15.34 7.40
C SER A 62 -1.48 -14.50 6.15
N ALA A 63 -2.42 -13.54 6.20
CA ALA A 63 -2.65 -12.61 5.10
C ALA A 63 -1.39 -11.75 4.83
N PHE A 64 -0.80 -11.16 5.88
CA PHE A 64 0.46 -10.43 5.74
C PHE A 64 1.58 -11.29 5.18
N LEU A 65 1.82 -12.48 5.75
CA LEU A 65 2.86 -13.41 5.28
C LEU A 65 2.66 -13.79 3.81
N SER A 66 1.43 -14.10 3.41
CA SER A 66 1.13 -14.50 2.03
C SER A 66 1.46 -13.40 1.03
N GLU A 67 1.27 -12.15 1.42
CA GLU A 67 1.43 -11.01 0.53
C GLU A 67 2.89 -10.52 0.47
N ILE A 68 3.60 -10.44 1.60
CA ILE A 68 5.01 -10.03 1.62
C ILE A 68 5.96 -11.09 1.01
N HIS A 69 5.53 -12.35 0.97
CA HIS A 69 6.28 -13.45 0.33
C HIS A 69 5.72 -13.81 -1.05
N SER A 70 4.76 -13.04 -1.57
CA SER A 70 4.13 -13.32 -2.86
C SER A 70 5.17 -13.29 -4.00
N PRO A 71 5.14 -14.23 -4.95
CA PRO A 71 5.99 -14.17 -6.14
C PRO A 71 5.53 -13.10 -7.14
N ILE A 72 4.31 -12.58 -6.97
CA ILE A 72 3.78 -11.47 -7.78
C ILE A 72 4.51 -10.20 -7.34
N PRO A 73 4.93 -9.32 -8.26
CA PRO A 73 5.54 -8.05 -7.91
C PRO A 73 4.65 -7.26 -6.96
N HIS A 74 5.24 -6.83 -5.85
CA HIS A 74 4.54 -6.15 -4.78
C HIS A 74 5.45 -5.14 -4.08
N LEU A 75 4.84 -4.18 -3.39
CA LEU A 75 5.53 -3.25 -2.51
C LEU A 75 4.79 -3.18 -1.17
N TYR A 76 5.45 -3.69 -0.12
CA TYR A 76 5.02 -3.59 1.27
C TYR A 76 6.07 -2.81 2.05
N ILE A 77 5.70 -1.61 2.50
CA ILE A 77 6.59 -0.68 3.20
C ILE A 77 5.93 -0.12 4.43
N CYS A 78 6.76 0.25 5.40
CA CYS A 78 6.34 0.90 6.63
C CYS A 78 7.19 2.14 6.90
N ILE A 79 6.61 3.04 7.70
CA ILE A 79 7.25 4.24 8.21
C ILE A 79 7.34 4.14 9.73
N VAL A 80 8.55 4.31 10.27
CA VAL A 80 8.83 4.19 11.70
C VAL A 80 9.46 5.48 12.23
N THR A 81 9.15 5.84 13.48
CA THR A 81 9.74 7.00 14.15
C THR A 81 11.19 6.72 14.58
N LYS A 82 11.91 7.76 15.03
CA LYS A 82 13.24 7.59 15.66
C LYS A 82 13.24 6.71 16.91
N LYS A 83 12.08 6.54 17.56
CA LYS A 83 11.90 5.68 18.73
C LYS A 83 11.47 4.27 18.35
N GLU A 84 11.61 3.91 17.07
CA GLU A 84 11.23 2.61 16.50
C GLU A 84 9.72 2.31 16.60
N GLU A 85 8.89 3.35 16.73
CA GLU A 85 7.44 3.18 16.72
C GLU A 85 6.91 3.15 15.29
N LEU A 86 6.10 2.15 14.95
CA LEU A 86 5.43 2.04 13.67
C LEU A 86 4.36 3.13 13.53
N ALA A 87 4.58 4.09 12.64
CA ALA A 87 3.68 5.20 12.40
C ALA A 87 2.62 4.91 11.32
N GLY A 88 2.91 3.97 10.41
CA GLY A 88 2.00 3.56 9.35
C GLY A 88 2.62 2.59 8.36
N PHE A 89 1.79 2.04 7.49
CA PHE A 89 2.21 1.12 6.44
C PHE A 89 1.30 1.16 5.23
N ILE A 90 1.81 0.63 4.12
CA ILE A 90 1.05 0.38 2.89
C ILE A 90 1.51 -0.92 2.24
N GLY A 91 0.55 -1.62 1.64
CA GLY A 91 0.73 -2.80 0.82
C GLY A 91 0.15 -2.59 -0.57
N SER A 92 0.83 -3.12 -1.59
CA SER A 92 0.34 -3.12 -2.96
C SER A 92 0.90 -4.28 -3.76
N ARG A 93 0.18 -4.69 -4.80
CA ARG A 93 0.61 -5.75 -5.74
C ARG A 93 0.14 -5.47 -7.15
N LEU A 94 0.85 -6.02 -8.13
CA LEU A 94 0.47 -5.92 -9.54
C LEU A 94 -0.68 -6.88 -9.88
N ILE A 95 -1.62 -6.40 -10.69
CA ILE A 95 -2.72 -7.17 -11.29
C ILE A 95 -2.86 -6.70 -12.74
N GLY A 96 -2.22 -7.40 -13.68
CA GLY A 96 -2.16 -6.95 -15.08
C GLY A 96 -1.46 -5.59 -15.21
N ASN A 97 -2.14 -4.60 -15.78
CA ASN A 97 -1.64 -3.22 -15.92
C ASN A 97 -2.03 -2.31 -14.75
N ASP A 98 -2.57 -2.86 -13.66
CA ASP A 98 -2.93 -2.14 -12.45
C ASP A 98 -1.97 -2.48 -11.30
N THR A 99 -1.65 -1.49 -10.46
CA THR A 99 -1.13 -1.74 -9.12
C THR A 99 -2.23 -1.51 -8.11
N HIS A 100 -2.69 -2.58 -7.48
CA HIS A 100 -3.76 -2.56 -6.50
C HIS A 100 -3.17 -2.33 -5.10
N ILE A 101 -3.60 -1.26 -4.41
CA ILE A 101 -3.29 -1.02 -3.00
C ILE A 101 -4.17 -1.94 -2.18
N THR A 102 -3.54 -2.93 -1.55
CA THR A 102 -4.21 -4.01 -0.82
C THR A 102 -4.58 -3.61 0.60
N ASN A 103 -3.76 -2.75 1.21
CA ASN A 103 -3.96 -2.28 2.58
C ASN A 103 -3.16 -1.00 2.82
N ILE A 104 -3.71 -0.09 3.63
CA ILE A 104 -3.03 1.12 4.09
C ILE A 104 -3.58 1.50 5.46
N ALA A 105 -2.69 1.79 6.40
CA ALA A 105 -3.07 2.29 7.71
C ALA A 105 -2.02 3.27 8.24
N VAL A 106 -2.49 4.33 8.88
CA VAL A 106 -1.66 5.31 9.58
C VAL A 106 -2.19 5.38 11.01
N GLY A 107 -1.30 5.13 11.98
CA GLY A 107 -1.67 5.12 13.40
C GLY A 107 -2.34 6.44 13.78
N THR A 108 -3.35 6.37 14.64
CA THR A 108 -4.24 7.51 14.94
C THR A 108 -3.46 8.76 15.37
N SER A 109 -2.45 8.59 16.22
CA SER A 109 -1.52 9.64 16.68
C SER A 109 -0.66 10.27 15.58
N PHE A 110 -0.53 9.62 14.43
CA PHE A 110 0.32 10.00 13.30
C PHE A 110 -0.47 10.51 12.07
N GLN A 111 -1.80 10.49 12.12
CA GLN A 111 -2.66 10.99 11.04
C GLN A 111 -2.52 12.50 10.87
N ASN A 112 -2.92 13.02 9.69
CA ASN A 112 -2.83 14.45 9.34
C ASN A 112 -1.39 15.02 9.36
N ARG A 113 -0.37 14.15 9.21
CA ARG A 113 1.05 14.51 9.12
C ARG A 113 1.66 14.31 7.72
N GLY A 114 0.86 13.92 6.73
CA GLY A 114 1.32 13.66 5.36
C GLY A 114 1.81 12.22 5.11
N ILE A 115 1.78 11.36 6.13
CA ILE A 115 2.25 9.97 6.03
C ILE A 115 1.48 9.16 4.99
N GLY A 116 0.15 9.20 5.02
CA GLY A 116 -0.67 8.44 4.05
C GLY A 116 -0.39 8.86 2.60
N MET A 117 -0.21 10.16 2.35
CA MET A 117 0.18 10.69 1.04
C MET A 117 1.56 10.16 0.62
N LEU A 118 2.57 10.27 1.49
CA LEU A 118 3.91 9.75 1.21
C LEU A 118 3.88 8.25 0.86
N LEU A 119 3.13 7.45 1.61
CA LEU A 119 3.03 6.01 1.38
C LEU A 119 2.41 5.69 0.01
N ILE A 120 1.34 6.40 -0.38
CA ILE A 120 0.69 6.24 -1.68
C ILE A 120 1.62 6.69 -2.81
N ASP A 121 2.35 7.78 -2.64
CA ASP A 121 3.32 8.28 -3.64
C ASP A 121 4.43 7.24 -3.92
N GLU A 122 4.84 6.46 -2.92
CA GLU A 122 5.83 5.38 -3.13
C GLU A 122 5.24 4.18 -3.88
N VAL A 123 3.97 3.86 -3.68
CA VAL A 123 3.25 2.86 -4.49
C VAL A 123 3.05 3.34 -5.92
N GLU A 124 2.78 4.63 -6.12
CA GLU A 124 2.67 5.22 -7.45
C GLU A 124 3.98 5.13 -8.23
N LYS A 125 5.12 5.46 -7.60
CA LYS A 125 6.45 5.26 -8.20
C LYS A 125 6.70 3.80 -8.57
N PHE A 126 6.27 2.88 -7.70
CA PHE A 126 6.35 1.45 -7.96
C PHE A 126 5.51 1.02 -9.17
N ALA A 127 4.29 1.53 -9.30
CA ALA A 127 3.42 1.27 -10.42
C ALA A 127 3.99 1.81 -11.74
N ILE A 128 4.44 3.08 -11.75
CA ILE A 128 5.06 3.71 -12.93
C ILE A 128 6.30 2.93 -13.38
N MET A 129 7.16 2.51 -12.46
CA MET A 129 8.35 1.71 -12.82
C MET A 129 8.01 0.34 -13.42
N ASN A 130 6.85 -0.21 -13.08
CA ASN A 130 6.34 -1.46 -13.64
C ASN A 130 5.41 -1.26 -14.84
N ASP A 131 5.41 -0.08 -15.44
CA ASP A 131 4.66 0.25 -16.64
C ASP A 131 3.13 0.04 -16.45
N CYS A 132 2.63 0.18 -15.21
CA CYS A 132 1.20 0.13 -14.92
C CYS A 132 0.50 1.40 -15.40
N GLU A 133 -0.73 1.25 -15.88
CA GLU A 133 -1.59 2.33 -16.35
C GLU A 133 -2.46 2.91 -15.22
N THR A 134 -2.69 2.13 -14.15
CA THR A 134 -3.60 2.52 -13.07
C THR A 134 -3.10 2.14 -11.68
N LEU A 135 -3.60 2.89 -10.69
CA LEU A 135 -3.67 2.48 -9.29
C LEU A 135 -5.13 2.26 -8.92
N SER A 136 -5.41 1.19 -8.16
CA SER A 136 -6.75 0.93 -7.63
C SER A 136 -6.74 0.62 -6.14
N LEU A 137 -7.87 0.89 -5.48
CA LEU A 137 -8.10 0.53 -4.08
C LEU A 137 -9.60 0.41 -3.79
N GLU A 138 -9.94 -0.31 -2.73
CA GLU A 138 -11.24 -0.18 -2.08
C GLU A 138 -11.14 0.59 -0.77
N VAL A 139 -12.17 1.39 -0.49
CA VAL A 139 -12.30 2.10 0.79
C VAL A 139 -13.73 2.01 1.30
N ARG A 140 -13.90 1.80 2.61
CA ARG A 140 -15.21 1.87 3.30
C ARG A 140 -15.99 3.13 2.91
N LEU A 141 -17.29 2.99 2.62
CA LEU A 141 -18.16 4.14 2.33
C LEU A 141 -18.19 5.14 3.49
N SER A 142 -18.10 4.68 4.74
CA SER A 142 -18.06 5.55 5.92
C SER A 142 -16.74 6.31 6.10
N ASN A 143 -15.63 5.85 5.50
CA ASN A 143 -14.31 6.44 5.68
C ASN A 143 -14.12 7.67 4.76
N THR A 144 -14.85 8.73 5.08
CA THR A 144 -14.86 9.96 4.26
C THR A 144 -13.51 10.70 4.28
N ASP A 145 -12.71 10.55 5.34
CA ASP A 145 -11.35 11.11 5.42
C ASP A 145 -10.40 10.48 4.42
N ALA A 146 -10.34 9.14 4.37
CA ALA A 146 -9.53 8.44 3.38
C ALA A 146 -10.00 8.75 1.95
N GLN A 147 -11.31 8.75 1.70
CA GLN A 147 -11.85 9.15 0.39
C GLN A 147 -11.44 10.57 -0.02
N ARG A 148 -11.43 11.54 0.91
CA ARG A 148 -10.95 12.91 0.65
C ARG A 148 -9.47 12.92 0.29
N LEU A 149 -8.64 12.16 1.01
CA LEU A 149 -7.22 12.00 0.68
C LEU A 149 -7.06 11.42 -0.73
N TYR A 150 -7.71 10.30 -1.04
CA TYR A 150 -7.57 9.64 -2.33
C TYR A 150 -8.01 10.55 -3.50
N ARG A 151 -9.12 11.28 -3.35
CA ARG A 151 -9.55 12.27 -4.36
C ARG A 151 -8.50 13.36 -4.59
N ARG A 152 -7.87 13.87 -3.53
CA ARG A 152 -6.77 14.86 -3.65
C ARG A 152 -5.55 14.31 -4.36
N LEU A 153 -5.30 13.00 -4.28
CA LEU A 153 -4.21 12.32 -4.97
C LEU A 153 -4.55 11.92 -6.41
N GLY A 154 -5.75 12.25 -6.89
CA GLY A 154 -6.18 12.00 -8.27
C GLY A 154 -6.97 10.70 -8.46
N PHE A 155 -7.34 10.01 -7.38
CA PHE A 155 -8.26 8.87 -7.49
C PHE A 155 -9.69 9.36 -7.74
N SER A 156 -10.39 8.65 -8.61
CA SER A 156 -11.80 8.86 -8.94
C SER A 156 -12.62 7.64 -8.52
N ALA A 157 -13.88 7.84 -8.15
CA ALA A 157 -14.77 6.74 -7.83
C ALA A 157 -15.18 5.99 -9.10
N ARG A 158 -15.08 4.66 -9.08
CA ARG A 158 -15.49 3.80 -10.19
C ARG A 158 -16.84 3.15 -9.93
N ASN A 159 -16.96 2.40 -8.83
CA ASN A 159 -18.16 1.64 -8.48
C ASN A 159 -18.35 1.54 -6.96
N ILE A 160 -19.55 1.15 -6.53
CA ILE A 160 -19.82 0.71 -5.16
C ILE A 160 -19.86 -0.82 -5.15
N ARG A 161 -19.04 -1.44 -4.31
CA ARG A 161 -19.05 -2.89 -4.06
C ARG A 161 -19.89 -3.16 -2.83
N ARG A 162 -21.07 -3.73 -3.04
CA ARG A 162 -22.03 -3.99 -1.94
C ARG A 162 -21.54 -5.10 -1.01
N ASN A 163 -21.74 -4.90 0.30
CA ASN A 163 -21.38 -5.86 1.35
C ASN A 163 -19.92 -6.37 1.20
N TYR A 164 -19.00 -5.48 0.84
CA TYR A 164 -17.62 -5.86 0.55
C TYR A 164 -16.85 -6.25 1.82
N TYR A 165 -17.06 -5.48 2.89
CA TYR A 165 -16.49 -5.73 4.20
C TYR A 165 -17.42 -6.65 4.99
N THR A 166 -17.05 -7.93 5.09
CA THR A 166 -17.94 -9.01 5.55
C THR A 166 -18.26 -8.97 7.05
N GLU A 167 -17.41 -8.34 7.84
CA GLU A 167 -17.51 -8.22 9.29
C GLU A 167 -18.71 -7.36 9.72
N ASN A 168 -19.07 -6.36 8.93
CA ASN A 168 -20.18 -5.44 9.22
C ASN A 168 -21.14 -5.24 8.02
N ASN A 169 -20.95 -6.01 6.93
CA ASN A 169 -21.66 -5.86 5.66
C ASN A 169 -21.57 -4.44 5.08
N GLU A 170 -20.47 -3.74 5.33
CA GLU A 170 -20.29 -2.39 4.81
C GLU A 170 -19.88 -2.42 3.34
N ASP A 171 -20.47 -1.50 2.58
CA ASP A 171 -20.12 -1.26 1.18
C ASP A 171 -18.74 -0.60 1.06
N ALA A 172 -18.04 -0.92 -0.03
CA ALA A 172 -16.81 -0.23 -0.41
C ALA A 172 -17.01 0.66 -1.63
N LEU A 173 -16.38 1.83 -1.60
CA LEU A 173 -16.10 2.62 -2.79
C LEU A 173 -14.83 2.08 -3.43
N ASP A 174 -14.97 1.58 -4.64
CA ASP A 174 -13.86 1.21 -5.50
C ASP A 174 -13.37 2.46 -6.23
N MET A 175 -12.09 2.78 -6.04
CA MET A 175 -11.47 4.00 -6.54
C MET A 175 -10.27 3.70 -7.42
N ILE A 176 -10.10 4.49 -8.48
CA ILE A 176 -9.06 4.32 -9.48
C ILE A 176 -8.39 5.65 -9.85
N LYS A 177 -7.06 5.63 -9.98
CA LYS A 177 -6.24 6.70 -10.54
C LYS A 177 -5.59 6.21 -11.83
N ARG A 178 -5.70 6.98 -12.91
CA ARG A 178 -4.91 6.75 -14.12
C ARG A 178 -3.53 7.37 -13.95
N LEU A 179 -2.51 6.63 -14.36
CA LEU A 179 -1.13 7.07 -14.37
C LEU A 179 -0.81 7.59 -15.78
N GLU A 180 -0.13 8.74 -15.85
CA GLU A 180 0.43 9.20 -17.12
C GLU A 180 1.68 8.36 -17.39
N VAL A 181 1.57 7.43 -18.34
CA VAL A 181 2.72 6.69 -18.85
C VAL A 181 3.48 7.65 -19.76
N GLY A 182 4.65 8.09 -19.30
CA GLY A 182 5.56 8.98 -20.05
C GLY A 182 6.19 8.32 -21.26
#